data_AF-A0A9W6F519-F1
#
_entry.id   AF-A0A9W6F519-F1
#
_cell.length_a   1.000
_cell.length_b   1.000
_cell.length_c   1.000
_cell.angle_alpha   90.00
_cell.angle_beta   90.00
_cell.angle_gamma   90.00
#
_symmetry.space_group_name_H-M   'P 1'
#
loop_
_entity.id
_entity.type
_entity.pdbx_description
1 polymer ?
#
loop_
_entity_poly.entity_id
_entity_poly.type
_entity_poly.pdbx_seq_one_letter_code
_entity_poly.pdbx_strand_id
1 'polypeptide(L)' 'MKFPNADIKFSYEATPNISGFFEVEVNGELVHSKKNGQGHVDTPEKLQAILSKVEAALAK' A
#
# COMPACT_ATOMS: atom_id res chain seq x y z
N MET A 1 6.42 -15.25 -2.39
CA MET A 1 6.58 -13.80 -2.63
C MET A 1 5.85 -13.46 -3.92
N LYS A 2 4.91 -12.49 -3.95
CA LYS A 2 4.00 -12.29 -5.11
C LYS A 2 4.71 -11.69 -6.35
N PHE A 3 5.78 -10.92 -6.15
CA PHE A 3 6.53 -10.27 -7.22
C PHE A 3 8.04 -10.58 -7.10
N PRO A 4 8.49 -11.82 -7.37
CA PRO A 4 9.83 -12.28 -7.02
C PRO A 4 10.97 -11.62 -7.83
N ASN A 5 10.68 -11.06 -9.02
CA ASN A 5 11.67 -10.47 -9.92
C ASN A 5 11.32 -9.03 -10.33
N ALA A 6 10.35 -8.40 -9.65
CA ALA A 6 9.95 -7.04 -9.97
C ALA A 6 10.94 -6.04 -9.36
N ASP A 7 11.33 -5.03 -10.13
CA ASP A 7 12.08 -3.89 -9.61
C ASP A 7 11.13 -2.94 -8.87
N ILE A 8 11.10 -3.06 -7.54
CA ILE A 8 10.22 -2.27 -6.66
C ILE A 8 11.08 -1.54 -5.64
N LYS A 9 10.98 -0.21 -5.63
CA LYS A 9 11.58 0.63 -4.59
C LYS A 9 10.56 0.91 -3.48
N PHE A 10 10.94 0.63 -2.25
CA PHE A 10 10.14 0.96 -1.06
C PHE A 10 10.71 2.19 -0.36
N SER A 11 9.81 3.04 0.13
CA SER A 11 10.09 4.15 1.04
C SER A 11 8.99 4.19 2.09
N TYR A 12 9.30 4.76 3.24
CA TYR A 12 8.32 4.99 4.30
C TYR A 12 8.59 6.34 4.96
N GLU A 13 7.52 6.97 5.44
CA GLU A 13 7.59 8.19 6.24
C GLU A 13 6.80 7.95 7.52
N ALA A 14 7.46 8.14 8.67
CA ALA A 14 6.79 8.07 9.96
C ALA A 14 6.07 9.40 10.24
N THR A 15 4.89 9.34 10.85
CA THR A 15 4.18 10.52 11.34
C THR A 15 4.62 10.79 12.79
N PRO A 16 5.52 11.76 13.07
CA PRO A 16 6.27 11.77 14.33
C PRO A 16 5.41 11.92 15.60
N ASN A 17 4.26 12.58 15.48
CA ASN A 17 3.39 12.91 16.62
C ASN A 17 1.99 12.31 16.49
N ILE A 18 1.74 11.45 15.50
CA ILE A 18 0.42 10.90 15.22
C ILE A 18 0.52 9.38 15.16
N SER A 19 -0.33 8.70 15.92
CA SER A 19 -0.41 7.24 15.91
C SER A 19 -1.68 6.76 15.22
N GLY A 20 -1.71 5.50 14.83
CA GLY A 20 -2.90 4.88 14.27
C GLY A 20 -3.14 5.14 12.78
N PHE A 21 -2.27 5.90 12.10
CA PHE A 21 -2.31 6.05 10.65
C PHE A 21 -1.49 4.99 9.94
N PHE A 22 -1.98 4.62 8.76
CA PHE A 22 -1.29 3.75 7.82
C PHE A 22 -1.85 4.07 6.44
N GLU A 23 -0.99 4.57 5.57
CA GLU A 23 -1.31 4.91 4.20
C GLU A 23 -0.35 4.18 3.27
N VAL A 24 -0.87 3.69 2.15
CA VAL A 24 -0.08 3.01 1.12
C VAL A 24 -0.29 3.75 -0.17
N GLU A 25 0.82 4.13 -0.80
CA GLU A 25 0.84 4.72 -2.12
C GLU A 25 1.59 3.83 -3.08
N VAL A 26 1.14 3.79 -4.34
CA VAL A 26 1.82 3.12 -5.45
C VAL A 26 2.05 4.16 -6.53
N ASN A 27 3.31 4.51 -6.80
CA ASN A 27 3.69 5.57 -7.74
C ASN A 27 2.93 6.90 -7.54
N GLY A 28 2.68 7.28 -6.28
CA GLY A 28 1.96 8.50 -5.91
C GLY A 28 0.43 8.39 -5.91
N GLU A 29 -0.15 7.24 -6.24
CA GLU A 29 -1.58 6.98 -6.09
C GLU A 29 -1.86 6.38 -4.70
N LEU A 30 -2.72 7.03 -3.90
CA LEU A 30 -3.17 6.50 -2.62
C LEU A 30 -4.10 5.29 -2.80
N VAL A 31 -3.63 4.11 -2.39
CA VAL A 31 -4.36 2.84 -2.58
C VAL A 31 -4.98 2.30 -1.30
N HIS A 32 -4.48 2.70 -0.13
CA HIS A 32 -5.10 2.40 1.16
C HIS A 32 -4.86 3.53 2.14
N SER A 33 -5.87 3.87 2.94
CA SER A 33 -5.72 4.82 4.04
C SER A 33 -6.56 4.44 5.26
N LYS A 34 -5.88 4.08 6.35
CA LYS A 34 -6.54 3.92 7.65
C LYS A 34 -7.10 5.24 8.16
N LYS A 35 -6.44 6.37 7.85
CA LYS A 35 -6.88 7.72 8.19
C LYS A 35 -8.25 8.05 7.56
N ASN A 36 -8.49 7.59 6.34
CA ASN A 36 -9.77 7.76 5.64
C ASN A 36 -10.80 6.66 5.97
N GLY A 37 -10.61 5.89 7.04
CA GLY A 37 -11.59 4.93 7.53
C GLY A 37 -11.51 3.53 6.92
N GLN A 38 -10.51 3.21 6.08
CA GLN A 38 -10.35 1.85 5.52
C GLN A 38 -9.86 0.82 6.55
N GLY A 39 -9.50 1.26 7.75
CA GLY A 39 -9.06 0.40 8.85
C GLY A 39 -7.71 -0.28 8.59
N HIS A 40 -7.46 -1.37 9.30
CA HIS A 40 -6.28 -2.19 9.13
C HIS A 40 -6.34 -3.02 7.84
N VAL A 41 -5.18 -3.38 7.27
CA VAL A 41 -5.07 -4.34 6.16
C VAL A 41 -5.01 -5.75 6.75
N ASP A 42 -6.13 -6.20 7.28
CA ASP A 42 -6.29 -7.42 8.10
C ASP A 42 -7.13 -8.50 7.42
N THR A 43 -7.55 -8.25 6.19
CA THR A 43 -8.40 -9.15 5.40
C THR A 43 -7.75 -9.39 4.04
N PRO A 44 -7.92 -10.60 3.46
CA PRO A 44 -7.39 -10.92 2.14
C PRO A 44 -7.83 -9.92 1.06
N GLU A 45 -9.07 -9.41 1.14
CA GLU A 45 -9.65 -8.46 0.19
C GLU A 45 -8.91 -7.13 0.19
N LYS A 46 -8.61 -6.58 1.39
CA LYS A 46 -7.86 -5.32 1.53
C LYS A 46 -6.42 -5.47 1.04
N LEU A 47 -5.78 -6.59 1.36
CA LEU A 47 -4.44 -6.88 0.87
C LEU A 47 -4.43 -7.02 -0.66
N GLN A 48 -5.41 -7.73 -1.20
CA GLN A 48 -5.53 -7.96 -2.64
C GLN A 48 -5.73 -6.64 -3.42
N ALA A 49 -6.49 -5.68 -2.89
CA ALA A 49 -6.66 -4.37 -3.52
C ALA A 49 -5.32 -3.63 -3.73
N ILE A 50 -4.44 -3.66 -2.73
CA ILE A 50 -3.09 -3.08 -2.82
C ILE A 50 -2.25 -3.85 -3.85
N LEU A 51 -2.25 -5.19 -3.76
CA LEU A 51 -1.47 -6.03 -4.67
C LEU A 51 -1.89 -5.86 -6.13
N SER A 52 -3.18 -5.71 -6.40
CA SER A 52 -3.69 -5.46 -7.75
C SER A 52 -3.22 -4.11 -8.31
N LYS A 53 -3.08 -3.07 -7.47
CA LYS A 53 -2.52 -1.78 -7.89
C LYS A 53 -1.03 -1.86 -8.18
N VAL A 54 -0.27 -2.60 -7.37
CA VAL A 54 1.15 -2.87 -7.64
C VAL A 54 1.31 -3.65 -8.95
N GLU A 55 0.52 -4.70 -9.16
CA GLU A 55 0.54 -5.50 -10.40
C GLU A 55 0.22 -4.66 -11.64
N ALA A 56 -0.79 -3.80 -11.56
CA ALA A 56 -1.13 -2.87 -12.64
C ALA A 56 -0.04 -1.81 -12.89
N ALA A 57 0.70 -1.39 -11.86
CA ALA A 57 1.81 -0.45 -12.00
C ALA A 57 3.05 -1.09 -12.62
N LEU A 58 3.28 -2.40 -12.40
CA LEU A 58 4.39 -3.17 -12.98
C LEU A 58 4.15 -3.60 -14.43
N ALA A 59 2.90 -3.63 -14.88
CA ALA A 59 2.53 -3.98 -16.26
C ALA A 59 2.71 -2.82 -17.27
N LYS A 60 3.20 -1.66 -16.81
CA LYS A 60 3.48 -0.47 -17.61
C LYS A 60 4.98 -0.26 -17.75
#